data_AF-A0A8T2Z5X1-F1
#
_entry.id   AF-A0A8T2Z5X1-F1
#
_cell.length_a   1.000
_cell.length_b   1.000
_cell.length_c   1.000
_cell.angle_alpha   90.00
_cell.angle_beta   90.00
_cell.angle_gamma   90.00
#
_symmetry.space_group_name_H-M   'P 1'
#
loop_
_entity.id
_entity.type
_entity.pdbx_description
1 polymer ?
#
loop_
_entity_poly.entity_id
_entity_poly.type
_entity_poly.pdbx_seq_one_letter_code
_entity_poly.pdbx_strand_id
1 'polypeptide(L)'
;MFKIVCRETANESAPRAFISMINMEVLNITDGAAIVNGPIMSSNCSDRQSSLPALNLTGSPFFFSFGNVFTAVGCNVRALLTGIGRQVVGCDSTCSADYNQKTLLYGQEINSLCADGNCCVARAPYRMQVFQPSLDTKNGSEDSSGCKLAFLTDETNFSFLNITNPQAIQGWRSVPLVLAWMMDYSIWRYDKSTMDCKYFLYESSVSNVSGYECSCSNGYEGNPYLGCTGNLVSRSSTGLPRYPFQMSESI
;
A
#
# COMPACT_ATOMS: atom_id res chain seq x y z
N MET A 1 13.64 10.17 8.46
CA MET A 1 12.43 10.59 9.20
C MET A 1 11.34 10.87 8.18
N PHE A 2 10.12 10.35 8.35
CA PHE A 2 9.04 10.60 7.40
C PHE A 2 8.18 11.80 7.83
N LYS A 3 7.55 12.44 6.84
CA LYS A 3 6.74 13.64 7.03
C LYS A 3 5.47 13.53 6.19
N ILE A 4 4.33 13.82 6.81
CA ILE A 4 3.06 14.04 6.11
C ILE A 4 2.85 15.55 6.02
N VAL A 5 2.54 16.03 4.81
CA VAL A 5 2.33 17.45 4.51
C VAL A 5 0.94 17.63 3.95
N CYS A 6 0.17 18.54 4.53
CA CYS A 6 -1.10 19.00 3.96
C CYS A 6 -0.80 20.12 2.96
N ARG A 7 -1.30 19.99 1.74
CA ARG A 7 -1.21 21.01 0.69
C ARG A 7 -2.60 21.54 0.39
N GLU A 8 -2.73 22.86 0.36
CA GLU A 8 -3.92 23.51 -0.17
C GLU A 8 -3.88 23.49 -1.70
N THR A 9 -5.00 23.13 -2.31
CA THR A 9 -5.21 23.19 -3.76
C THR A 9 -6.21 24.30 -4.02
N ALA A 10 -5.79 25.34 -4.76
CA ALA A 10 -6.57 26.57 -4.99
C ALA A 10 -7.99 26.38 -5.55
N ASN A 11 -8.31 25.17 -6.04
CA ASN A 11 -9.61 24.81 -6.64
C ASN A 11 -10.35 23.67 -5.89
N GLU A 12 -9.86 23.21 -4.73
CA GLU A 12 -10.53 22.15 -3.95
C GLU A 12 -10.93 22.68 -2.56
N SER A 13 -12.05 22.20 -2.04
CA SER A 13 -12.65 22.67 -0.78
C SER A 13 -11.94 22.16 0.48
N ALA A 14 -11.00 21.22 0.36
CA ALA A 14 -10.27 20.65 1.49
C ALA A 14 -8.78 20.46 1.15
N PRO A 15 -7.87 20.69 2.11
CA PRO A 15 -6.45 20.39 1.93
C PRO A 15 -6.22 18.89 1.80
N ARG A 16 -5.22 18.51 1.00
CA ARG A 16 -4.86 17.11 0.73
C ARG A 16 -3.57 16.75 1.43
N ALA A 17 -3.55 15.60 2.12
CA ALA A 17 -2.38 15.12 2.84
C ALA A 17 -1.48 14.27 1.92
N PHE A 18 -0.16 14.42 2.04
CA PHE A 18 0.81 13.68 1.24
C PHE A 18 1.96 13.16 2.09
N ILE A 19 2.40 11.92 1.84
CA ILE A 19 3.70 11.43 2.33
C ILE A 19 4.78 12.12 1.49
N SER A 20 5.44 13.11 2.09
CA SER A 20 6.31 14.05 1.36
C SER A 20 7.44 13.39 0.60
N MET A 21 8.00 12.29 1.12
CA MET A 21 9.16 11.63 0.52
C MET A 21 8.86 10.85 -0.76
N ILE A 22 7.60 10.45 -0.95
CA ILE A 22 7.14 9.66 -2.12
C ILE A 22 6.04 10.37 -2.90
N ASN A 23 5.64 11.57 -2.45
CA ASN A 23 4.60 12.40 -3.05
C ASN A 23 3.28 11.62 -3.29
N MET A 24 2.95 10.69 -2.39
CA MET A 24 1.71 9.92 -2.44
C MET A 24 0.68 10.57 -1.53
N GLU A 25 -0.52 10.76 -2.06
CA GLU A 25 -1.65 11.26 -1.29
C GLU A 25 -2.10 10.23 -0.25
N VAL A 26 -2.34 10.70 0.97
CA VAL A 26 -2.89 9.95 2.09
C VAL A 26 -4.40 10.14 2.10
N LEU A 27 -5.12 9.03 2.00
CA LEU A 27 -6.59 8.97 2.06
C LEU A 27 -7.08 8.75 3.49
N ASN A 28 -6.35 7.94 4.27
CA ASN A 28 -6.66 7.66 5.67
C ASN A 28 -5.38 7.26 6.43
N ILE A 29 -5.35 7.50 7.74
CA ILE A 29 -4.24 7.13 8.62
C ILE A 29 -4.76 6.38 9.83
N THR A 30 -4.05 5.33 10.22
CA THR A 30 -4.26 4.57 11.45
C THR A 30 -2.98 4.57 12.27
N ASP A 31 -2.96 3.86 13.39
CA ASP A 31 -1.83 3.88 14.31
C ASP A 31 -0.51 3.59 13.62
N GLY A 32 -0.39 2.53 12.81
CA GLY A 32 0.87 2.16 12.13
C GLY A 32 0.81 2.12 10.61
N ALA A 33 -0.25 2.65 9.99
CA ALA A 33 -0.44 2.54 8.55
C ALA A 33 -1.20 3.73 7.96
N ALA A 34 -1.09 3.88 6.64
CA ALA A 34 -1.80 4.86 5.86
C ALA A 34 -2.35 4.21 4.58
N ILE A 35 -3.60 4.52 4.26
CA ILE A 35 -4.17 4.25 2.94
C ILE A 35 -3.71 5.38 2.03
N VAL A 36 -3.08 5.05 0.91
CA VAL A 36 -2.53 6.02 -0.05
C VAL A 36 -2.97 5.71 -1.47
N ASN A 37 -2.93 6.74 -2.33
CA ASN A 37 -3.14 6.58 -3.77
C ASN A 37 -1.90 5.95 -4.43
N GLY A 38 -1.97 4.64 -4.63
CA GLY A 38 -0.96 3.79 -5.26
C GLY A 38 -0.85 3.95 -6.78
N PRO A 39 0.34 3.72 -7.36
CA PRO A 39 0.54 3.76 -8.80
C PRO A 39 -0.12 2.56 -9.51
N ILE A 40 -0.52 2.77 -10.76
CA ILE A 40 -0.98 1.72 -11.67
C ILE A 40 0.02 1.61 -12.82
N MET A 41 0.68 0.46 -12.94
CA MET A 41 1.40 0.11 -14.18
C MET A 41 0.39 -0.12 -15.29
N SER A 42 0.67 0.39 -16.48
CA SER A 42 -0.17 0.14 -17.66
C SER A 42 0.66 -0.17 -18.89
N SER A 43 0.09 -0.94 -19.80
CA SER A 43 0.67 -1.28 -21.11
C SER A 43 -0.45 -1.31 -22.16
N ASN A 44 -0.18 -0.80 -23.37
CA ASN A 44 -1.12 -0.75 -24.49
C ASN A 44 -2.46 -0.06 -24.18
N CYS A 45 -2.44 0.97 -23.32
CA CYS A 45 -3.62 1.76 -22.98
C CYS A 45 -3.52 3.12 -23.69
N SER A 46 -4.44 3.37 -24.64
CA SER A 46 -4.65 4.72 -25.20
C SER A 46 -4.90 5.68 -24.04
N ASP A 47 -4.18 6.80 -23.99
CA ASP A 47 -4.25 7.85 -22.96
C ASP A 47 -3.46 7.64 -21.65
N ARG A 48 -2.66 6.56 -21.52
CA ARG A 48 -1.71 6.43 -20.39
C ARG A 48 -0.27 6.47 -20.89
N GLN A 49 0.49 7.46 -20.40
CA GLN A 49 1.92 7.51 -20.64
C GLN A 49 2.57 6.32 -19.93
N SER A 50 3.30 5.50 -20.68
CA SER A 50 4.04 4.37 -20.13
C SER A 50 5.21 4.87 -19.29
N SER A 51 5.29 4.35 -18.06
CA SER A 51 6.33 4.54 -17.01
C SER A 51 6.19 5.78 -16.09
N LEU A 52 6.47 5.70 -14.78
CA LEU A 52 7.34 4.80 -14.00
C LEU A 52 6.58 4.08 -12.84
N PRO A 53 6.38 2.76 -12.87
CA PRO A 53 5.58 2.07 -11.83
C PRO A 53 6.44 1.51 -10.70
N ALA A 54 7.75 1.68 -10.79
CA ALA A 54 8.70 1.24 -9.78
C ALA A 54 8.63 2.20 -8.58
N LEU A 55 7.95 1.80 -7.52
CA LEU A 55 7.99 2.50 -6.24
C LEU A 55 9.01 1.80 -5.34
N ASN A 56 10.06 2.53 -4.96
CA ASN A 56 11.11 2.03 -4.10
C ASN A 56 11.13 2.80 -2.77
N LEU A 57 10.74 2.10 -1.71
CA LEU A 57 10.68 2.58 -0.33
C LEU A 57 11.90 2.13 0.49
N THR A 58 12.89 1.47 -0.12
CA THR A 58 14.08 0.97 0.57
C THR A 58 14.81 2.11 1.29
N GLY A 59 15.21 1.85 2.54
CA GLY A 59 15.84 2.85 3.42
C GLY A 59 14.84 3.80 4.09
N SER A 60 13.55 3.72 3.76
CA SER A 60 12.47 4.38 4.50
C SER A 60 11.88 3.45 5.57
N PRO A 61 11.11 3.98 6.54
CA PRO A 61 10.40 3.15 7.49
C PRO A 61 9.14 2.49 6.90
N PHE A 62 8.74 2.85 5.68
CA PHE A 62 7.52 2.36 5.06
C PHE A 62 7.73 1.04 4.31
N PHE A 63 6.70 0.20 4.33
CA PHE A 63 6.60 -1.02 3.54
C PHE A 63 5.15 -1.23 3.12
N PHE A 64 4.94 -2.01 2.06
CA PHE A 64 3.60 -2.42 1.66
C PHE A 64 3.04 -3.40 2.70
N SER A 65 1.88 -3.05 3.28
CA SER A 65 1.21 -3.89 4.28
C SER A 65 0.79 -5.24 3.69
N PHE A 66 0.66 -6.23 4.58
CA PHE A 66 0.24 -7.59 4.25
C PHE A 66 -1.15 -7.68 3.60
N GLY A 67 -2.04 -6.73 3.92
CA GLY A 67 -3.37 -6.66 3.33
C GLY A 67 -3.35 -6.34 1.83
N ASN A 68 -2.23 -5.88 1.28
CA ASN A 68 -2.17 -5.59 -0.15
C ASN A 68 -2.07 -6.87 -0.99
N VAL A 69 -2.90 -6.95 -2.02
CA VAL A 69 -2.85 -7.96 -3.07
C VAL A 69 -2.30 -7.35 -4.36
N PHE A 70 -1.52 -8.14 -5.09
CA PHE A 70 -1.03 -7.81 -6.41
C PHE A 70 -2.07 -8.22 -7.43
N THR A 71 -2.60 -7.24 -8.17
CA THR A 71 -3.70 -7.44 -9.11
C THR A 71 -3.22 -7.09 -10.51
N ALA A 72 -3.55 -7.94 -11.48
CA ALA A 72 -3.40 -7.60 -12.89
C ALA A 72 -4.71 -7.76 -13.63
N VAL A 73 -4.97 -6.85 -14.56
CA VAL A 73 -6.24 -6.72 -15.28
C VAL A 73 -5.94 -6.57 -16.76
N GLY A 74 -6.66 -7.33 -17.57
CA GLY A 74 -6.49 -7.38 -19.01
C GLY A 74 -6.65 -8.79 -19.54
N CYS A 75 -6.83 -8.91 -20.85
CA CYS A 75 -6.90 -10.17 -21.57
C CYS A 75 -5.48 -10.67 -21.88
N ASN A 76 -5.23 -11.97 -21.64
CA ASN A 76 -3.92 -12.61 -21.79
C ASN A 76 -2.76 -11.81 -21.17
N VAL A 77 -2.95 -11.30 -19.95
CA VAL A 77 -1.88 -10.58 -19.24
C VAL A 77 -1.01 -11.56 -18.47
N ARG A 78 0.30 -11.36 -18.53
CA ARG A 78 1.26 -11.89 -17.57
C ARG A 78 1.88 -10.72 -16.84
N ALA A 79 1.58 -10.59 -15.55
CA ALA A 79 2.17 -9.59 -14.70
C ALA A 79 3.16 -10.25 -13.73
N LEU A 80 4.38 -9.71 -13.67
CA LEU A 80 5.39 -10.18 -12.73
C LEU A 80 5.76 -9.06 -11.77
N LEU A 81 5.77 -9.35 -10.49
CA LEU A 81 6.31 -8.46 -9.47
C LEU A 81 7.74 -8.90 -9.15
N THR A 82 8.68 -7.98 -9.37
CA THR A 82 10.12 -8.19 -9.18
C THR A 82 10.70 -7.14 -8.22
N GLY A 83 12.01 -7.15 -8.00
CA GLY A 83 12.67 -6.23 -7.06
C GLY A 83 12.45 -6.58 -5.59
N ILE A 84 11.76 -7.70 -5.32
CA ILE A 84 11.46 -8.26 -4.00
C ILE A 84 12.46 -9.36 -3.63
N GLY A 85 13.75 -9.11 -3.86
CA GLY A 85 14.83 -10.01 -3.48
C GLY A 85 14.90 -11.25 -4.37
N ARG A 86 14.92 -12.44 -3.76
CA ARG A 86 14.93 -13.74 -4.48
C ARG A 86 13.54 -14.24 -4.87
N GLN A 87 12.50 -13.50 -4.55
CA GLN A 87 11.11 -13.88 -4.84
C GLN A 87 10.64 -13.21 -6.14
N VAL A 88 9.76 -13.89 -6.86
CA VAL A 88 9.01 -13.34 -7.98
C VAL A 88 7.56 -13.76 -7.77
N VAL A 89 6.64 -12.80 -7.84
CA VAL A 89 5.21 -13.09 -7.82
C VAL A 89 4.66 -12.95 -9.23
N GLY A 90 4.04 -14.02 -9.73
CA GLY A 90 3.39 -14.03 -11.03
C GLY A 90 1.87 -13.95 -10.89
N CYS A 91 1.25 -13.24 -11.83
CA CYS A 91 -0.19 -13.11 -11.94
C CYS A 91 -0.54 -13.18 -13.42
N ASP A 92 -1.21 -14.27 -13.82
CA ASP A 92 -1.60 -14.52 -15.20
C ASP A 92 -3.14 -14.49 -15.32
N SER A 93 -3.66 -13.80 -16.33
CA SER A 93 -5.08 -13.84 -16.71
C SER A 93 -5.26 -14.43 -18.11
N THR A 94 -6.49 -14.74 -18.50
CA THR A 94 -6.86 -15.24 -19.83
C THR A 94 -8.18 -14.67 -20.29
N CYS A 95 -8.44 -14.60 -21.59
CA CYS A 95 -9.69 -14.01 -22.11
C CYS A 95 -10.89 -14.97 -22.10
N SER A 96 -10.75 -16.12 -21.45
CA SER A 96 -11.81 -17.11 -21.32
C SER A 96 -12.45 -16.95 -19.95
N ALA A 97 -13.76 -16.66 -19.93
CA ALA A 97 -14.61 -16.84 -18.77
C ALA A 97 -14.80 -18.35 -18.54
N ASP A 98 -13.74 -19.01 -18.08
CA ASP A 98 -13.85 -20.39 -17.65
C ASP A 98 -14.49 -20.37 -16.26
N TYR A 99 -15.78 -20.70 -16.19
CA TYR A 99 -16.62 -20.65 -14.98
C TYR A 99 -16.07 -21.49 -13.79
N ASN A 100 -15.01 -22.27 -14.01
CA ASN A 100 -14.34 -23.07 -13.00
C ASN A 100 -13.04 -22.45 -12.45
N GLN A 101 -12.62 -21.26 -12.92
CA GLN A 101 -11.44 -20.59 -12.38
C GLN A 101 -11.73 -20.02 -10.99
N LYS A 102 -11.24 -20.73 -9.98
CA LYS A 102 -11.26 -20.30 -8.58
C LYS A 102 -10.05 -19.43 -8.29
N THR A 103 -10.29 -18.20 -7.90
CA THR A 103 -9.23 -17.36 -7.34
C THR A 103 -8.99 -17.77 -5.90
N LEU A 104 -7.79 -18.25 -5.60
CA LEU A 104 -7.37 -18.60 -4.24
C LEU A 104 -6.47 -17.51 -3.67
N LEU A 105 -6.89 -16.88 -2.59
CA LEU A 105 -6.06 -16.00 -1.77
C LEU A 105 -6.01 -16.60 -0.36
N TYR A 106 -4.80 -16.72 0.19
CA TYR A 106 -4.59 -17.36 1.50
C TYR A 106 -5.17 -18.78 1.65
N GLY A 107 -5.31 -19.51 0.55
CA GLY A 107 -5.92 -20.85 0.54
C GLY A 107 -7.45 -20.84 0.61
N GLN A 108 -8.07 -19.68 0.51
CA GLN A 108 -9.52 -19.50 0.45
C GLN A 108 -9.96 -19.02 -0.94
N GLU A 109 -11.06 -19.58 -1.41
CA GLU A 109 -11.69 -19.16 -2.65
C GLU A 109 -12.36 -17.80 -2.44
N ILE A 110 -11.93 -16.79 -3.18
CA ILE A 110 -12.57 -15.48 -3.16
C ILE A 110 -13.48 -15.36 -4.37
N ASN A 111 -14.73 -15.77 -4.16
CA ASN A 111 -15.82 -15.69 -5.12
C ASN A 111 -16.22 -14.23 -5.36
N SER A 112 -15.58 -13.55 -6.30
CA SER A 112 -16.04 -12.29 -6.95
C SER A 112 -14.93 -11.48 -7.61
N LEU A 113 -13.68 -11.65 -7.17
CA LEU A 113 -12.63 -10.68 -7.47
C LEU A 113 -12.17 -10.67 -8.94
N CYS A 114 -12.32 -11.79 -9.66
CA CYS A 114 -11.93 -11.98 -11.06
C CYS A 114 -12.75 -13.07 -11.77
N ALA A 115 -14.09 -13.05 -11.64
CA ALA A 115 -14.94 -14.14 -12.13
C ALA A 115 -14.92 -14.32 -13.67
N ASP A 116 -14.65 -13.25 -14.42
CA ASP A 116 -14.77 -13.24 -15.89
C ASP A 116 -13.43 -13.57 -16.60
N GLY A 117 -12.42 -14.07 -15.86
CA GLY A 117 -11.12 -14.51 -16.39
C GLY A 117 -10.13 -13.39 -16.79
N ASN A 118 -10.63 -12.18 -17.01
CA ASN A 118 -9.86 -11.02 -17.47
C ASN A 118 -9.06 -10.29 -16.38
N CYS A 119 -8.93 -10.88 -15.19
CA CYS A 119 -7.99 -10.41 -14.19
C CYS A 119 -7.44 -11.57 -13.37
N CYS A 120 -6.40 -11.27 -12.62
CA CYS A 120 -5.81 -12.19 -11.66
C CYS A 120 -5.43 -11.40 -10.40
N VAL A 121 -5.36 -12.12 -9.28
CA VAL A 121 -4.84 -11.60 -8.03
C VAL A 121 -3.84 -12.59 -7.45
N ALA A 122 -2.79 -12.06 -6.85
CA ALA A 122 -1.74 -12.80 -6.19
C ALA A 122 -1.38 -12.14 -4.87
N ARG A 123 -0.95 -12.95 -3.90
CA ARG A 123 -0.47 -12.44 -2.62
C ARG A 123 0.84 -11.66 -2.83
N ALA A 124 0.90 -10.42 -2.36
CA ALA A 124 2.16 -9.68 -2.30
C ALA A 124 3.04 -10.24 -1.17
N PRO A 125 4.37 -10.30 -1.33
CA PRO A 125 5.24 -10.74 -0.25
C PRO A 125 5.18 -9.84 0.97
N TYR A 126 5.50 -10.45 2.11
CA TYR A 126 5.44 -9.77 3.38
C TYR A 126 6.44 -8.60 3.45
N ARG A 127 5.95 -7.42 3.85
CA ARG A 127 6.76 -6.22 4.14
C ARG A 127 7.78 -5.87 3.05
N MET A 128 7.39 -6.07 1.79
CA MET A 128 8.21 -5.62 0.67
C MET A 128 8.29 -4.08 0.67
N GLN A 129 9.42 -3.54 0.25
CA GLN A 129 9.62 -2.09 0.08
C GLN A 129 9.72 -1.67 -1.39
N VAL A 130 9.73 -2.64 -2.31
CA VAL A 130 9.84 -2.39 -3.74
C VAL A 130 8.59 -2.92 -4.41
N PHE A 131 7.89 -2.06 -5.14
CA PHE A 131 6.86 -2.43 -6.09
C PHE A 131 7.41 -2.18 -7.48
N GLN A 132 7.82 -3.24 -8.18
CA GLN A 132 8.36 -3.17 -9.54
C GLN A 132 7.66 -4.21 -10.42
N PRO A 133 6.43 -3.92 -10.88
CA PRO A 133 5.72 -4.80 -11.78
C PRO A 133 6.37 -4.78 -13.18
N SER A 134 6.15 -5.84 -13.96
CA SER A 134 6.27 -5.87 -15.41
C SER A 134 5.00 -6.45 -16.00
N LEU A 135 4.65 -6.02 -17.22
CA LEU A 135 3.46 -6.46 -17.93
C LEU A 135 3.85 -7.03 -19.29
N ASP A 136 3.48 -8.28 -19.53
CA ASP A 136 3.72 -9.00 -20.77
C ASP A 136 2.41 -9.58 -21.34
N THR A 137 2.47 -10.03 -22.59
CA THR A 137 1.40 -10.86 -23.19
C THR A 137 1.67 -12.33 -22.91
N LYS A 138 0.70 -12.99 -22.27
CA LYS A 138 0.73 -14.44 -22.05
C LYS A 138 0.74 -15.16 -23.40
N ASN A 139 1.69 -16.08 -23.58
CA ASN A 139 1.84 -16.95 -24.76
C ASN A 139 2.07 -16.28 -26.12
N GLY A 140 2.39 -14.98 -26.18
CA GLY A 140 2.63 -14.29 -27.46
C GLY A 140 1.43 -14.31 -28.41
N SER A 141 0.21 -14.46 -27.88
CA SER A 141 -1.03 -14.45 -28.67
C SER A 141 -1.14 -13.17 -29.50
N GLU A 142 -1.50 -13.30 -30.79
CA GLU A 142 -1.65 -12.19 -31.74
C GLU A 142 -2.69 -11.12 -31.29
N ASP A 143 -3.54 -11.44 -30.32
CA ASP A 143 -4.44 -10.49 -29.66
C ASP A 143 -3.68 -9.67 -28.59
N SER A 144 -2.68 -8.90 -29.03
CA SER A 144 -1.87 -8.02 -28.18
C SER A 144 -2.50 -6.63 -27.96
N SER A 145 -3.70 -6.39 -28.50
CA SER A 145 -4.31 -5.07 -28.63
C SER A 145 -5.05 -4.54 -27.38
N GLY A 146 -5.14 -5.33 -26.31
CA GLY A 146 -5.84 -4.91 -25.08
C GLY A 146 -4.99 -4.06 -24.14
N CYS A 147 -5.62 -3.06 -23.51
CA CYS A 147 -5.07 -2.34 -22.36
C CYS A 147 -4.86 -3.30 -21.19
N LYS A 148 -3.68 -3.24 -20.57
CA LYS A 148 -3.27 -4.08 -19.45
C LYS A 148 -2.85 -3.23 -18.29
N LEU A 149 -3.24 -3.61 -17.08
CA LEU A 149 -2.95 -2.90 -15.85
C LEU A 149 -2.36 -3.85 -14.81
N ALA A 150 -1.46 -3.33 -13.96
CA ALA A 150 -1.00 -4.01 -12.76
C ALA A 150 -0.81 -3.03 -11.60
N PHE A 151 -1.24 -3.40 -10.40
CA PHE A 151 -1.22 -2.55 -9.22
C PHE A 151 -1.27 -3.36 -7.92
N LEU A 152 -0.98 -2.69 -6.81
CA LEU A 152 -1.26 -3.18 -5.47
C LEU A 152 -2.51 -2.49 -4.93
N THR A 153 -3.28 -3.20 -4.14
CA THR A 153 -4.50 -2.69 -3.52
C THR A 153 -4.80 -3.50 -2.27
N ASP A 154 -5.38 -2.86 -1.27
CA ASP A 154 -5.73 -3.54 -0.02
C ASP A 154 -6.95 -4.45 -0.21
N GLU A 155 -6.87 -5.72 0.22
CA GLU A 155 -7.90 -6.75 0.10
C GLU A 155 -9.28 -6.30 0.62
N THR A 156 -9.29 -5.57 1.74
CA THR A 156 -10.55 -5.11 2.35
C THR A 156 -11.21 -4.02 1.50
N ASN A 157 -10.43 -3.08 0.97
CA ASN A 157 -10.91 -2.09 0.01
C ASN A 157 -11.21 -2.72 -1.37
N PHE A 158 -10.46 -3.75 -1.75
CA PHE A 158 -10.57 -4.47 -3.01
C PHE A 158 -11.85 -5.29 -3.10
N SER A 159 -12.33 -5.83 -1.97
CA SER A 159 -13.62 -6.53 -1.87
C SER A 159 -14.81 -5.65 -2.28
N PHE A 160 -14.70 -4.32 -2.15
CA PHE A 160 -15.73 -3.39 -2.60
C PHE A 160 -15.68 -3.07 -4.09
N LEU A 161 -14.59 -3.41 -4.78
CA LEU A 161 -14.38 -2.96 -6.15
C LEU A 161 -15.16 -3.77 -7.19
N ASN A 162 -15.77 -4.89 -6.79
CA ASN A 162 -16.59 -5.77 -7.64
C ASN A 162 -16.15 -5.72 -9.11
N ILE A 163 -14.87 -6.05 -9.36
CA ILE A 163 -14.23 -5.90 -10.66
C ILE A 163 -14.71 -7.06 -11.56
N THR A 164 -16.00 -7.04 -11.87
CA THR A 164 -16.58 -7.90 -12.91
C THR A 164 -16.16 -7.38 -14.28
N ASN A 165 -15.93 -6.07 -14.45
CA ASN A 165 -15.58 -5.49 -15.74
C ASN A 165 -14.23 -4.72 -15.73
N PRO A 166 -13.19 -5.22 -16.44
CA PRO A 166 -11.92 -4.52 -16.68
C PRO A 166 -12.04 -3.10 -17.25
N GLN A 167 -13.08 -2.84 -18.06
CA GLN A 167 -13.30 -1.52 -18.64
C GLN A 167 -13.71 -0.47 -17.59
N ALA A 168 -14.27 -0.90 -16.45
CA ALA A 168 -14.67 0.00 -15.38
C ALA A 168 -13.48 0.73 -14.73
N ILE A 169 -12.29 0.14 -14.80
CA ILE A 169 -11.08 0.65 -14.13
C ILE A 169 -10.02 1.19 -15.11
N GLN A 170 -10.30 1.16 -16.41
CA GLN A 170 -9.41 1.72 -17.44
C GLN A 170 -9.17 3.23 -17.27
N GLY A 171 -10.10 3.97 -16.65
CA GLY A 171 -9.95 5.40 -16.38
C GLY A 171 -9.19 5.75 -15.09
N TRP A 172 -8.89 4.77 -14.23
CA TRP A 172 -8.34 5.07 -12.90
C TRP A 172 -6.88 5.50 -12.95
N ARG A 173 -6.53 6.60 -12.29
CA ARG A 173 -5.14 7.08 -12.23
C ARG A 173 -4.35 6.51 -11.06
N SER A 174 -5.03 6.07 -10.02
CA SER A 174 -4.45 5.49 -8.81
C SER A 174 -5.39 4.46 -8.21
N VAL A 175 -4.87 3.65 -7.30
CA VAL A 175 -5.65 2.67 -6.52
C VAL A 175 -5.29 2.78 -5.05
N PRO A 176 -6.24 2.75 -4.12
CA PRO A 176 -5.94 2.71 -2.70
C PRO A 176 -5.09 1.48 -2.33
N LEU A 177 -3.95 1.71 -1.70
CA LEU A 177 -3.12 0.66 -1.09
C LEU A 177 -2.70 1.07 0.31
N VAL A 178 -2.28 0.11 1.13
CA VAL A 178 -1.89 0.36 2.51
C VAL A 178 -0.36 0.34 2.64
N LEU A 179 0.23 1.46 3.01
CA LEU A 179 1.61 1.52 3.49
C LEU A 179 1.60 1.45 5.01
N ALA A 180 2.34 0.50 5.57
CA ALA A 180 2.60 0.42 7.00
C ALA A 180 4.01 0.90 7.30
N TRP A 181 4.29 1.26 8.54
CA TRP A 181 5.63 1.65 8.98
C TRP A 181 6.03 1.01 10.29
N MET A 182 7.33 0.95 10.51
CA MET A 182 7.94 0.62 11.78
C MET A 182 9.03 1.63 12.12
N MET A 183 9.18 1.93 13.40
CA MET A 183 10.21 2.85 13.85
C MET A 183 11.49 2.11 14.21
N ASP A 184 12.61 2.63 13.72
CA ASP A 184 13.94 2.13 14.08
C ASP A 184 14.21 2.39 15.57
N TYR A 185 14.52 1.32 16.30
CA TYR A 185 14.85 1.36 17.72
C TYR A 185 16.05 2.26 18.04
N SER A 186 17.03 2.31 17.16
CA SER A 186 18.28 3.04 17.39
C SER A 186 18.08 4.55 17.44
N ILE A 187 16.98 5.04 16.86
CA ILE A 187 16.70 6.47 16.67
C ILE A 187 15.51 6.93 17.51
N TRP A 188 14.51 6.08 17.70
CA TRP A 188 13.24 6.48 18.29
C TRP A 188 13.10 6.03 19.75
N ARG A 189 12.75 7.00 20.62
CA ARG A 189 12.43 6.75 22.03
C ARG A 189 10.95 7.02 22.27
N TYR A 190 10.33 6.17 23.08
CA TYR A 190 8.93 6.27 23.45
C TYR A 190 8.76 6.22 24.97
N ASP A 191 7.65 6.74 25.44
CA ASP A 191 7.30 6.72 26.86
C ASP A 191 6.47 5.46 27.18
N LYS A 192 7.09 4.54 27.93
CA LYS A 192 6.46 3.28 28.36
C LYS A 192 5.25 3.49 29.28
N SER A 193 5.06 4.69 29.84
CA SER A 193 3.90 5.00 30.68
C SER A 193 2.63 5.27 29.86
N THR A 194 2.77 5.68 28.59
CA THR A 194 1.65 6.07 27.71
C THR A 194 1.52 5.17 26.49
N MET A 195 2.56 4.42 26.15
CA MET A 195 2.64 3.57 24.96
C MET A 195 3.15 2.16 25.27
N ASP A 196 2.62 1.19 24.54
CA ASP A 196 3.17 -0.16 24.44
C ASP A 196 3.75 -0.37 23.03
N CYS A 197 4.97 -0.88 22.97
CA CYS A 197 5.68 -1.07 21.70
C CYS A 197 6.28 -2.47 21.65
N LYS A 198 5.95 -3.20 20.59
CA LYS A 198 6.43 -4.55 20.33
C LYS A 198 7.56 -4.50 19.33
N TYR A 199 8.66 -5.16 19.68
CA TYR A 199 9.82 -5.29 18.82
C TYR A 199 9.61 -6.39 17.79
N PHE A 200 9.89 -6.08 16.53
CA PHE A 200 9.85 -7.04 15.43
C PHE A 200 11.20 -7.10 14.73
N LEU A 201 11.73 -8.31 14.62
CA LEU A 201 12.76 -8.67 13.66
C LEU A 201 12.11 -9.36 12.48
N TYR A 202 12.41 -8.91 11.27
CA TYR A 202 11.99 -9.62 10.08
C TYR A 202 13.03 -9.50 8.98
N GLU A 203 13.10 -10.55 8.19
CA GLU A 203 13.83 -10.55 6.93
C GLU A 203 12.92 -9.89 5.90
N SER A 204 13.26 -8.68 5.47
CA SER A 204 12.66 -8.13 4.26
C SER A 204 13.32 -8.79 3.04
N SER A 205 12.73 -8.60 1.87
CA SER A 205 13.29 -9.07 0.61
C SER A 205 14.71 -8.57 0.31
N VAL A 206 15.13 -7.45 0.91
CA VAL A 206 16.39 -6.76 0.56
C VAL A 206 17.37 -6.71 1.75
N SER A 207 16.86 -6.73 3.00
CA SER A 207 17.69 -6.68 4.21
C SER A 207 16.96 -7.18 5.45
N ASN A 208 17.69 -7.51 6.51
CA ASN A 208 17.09 -7.62 7.85
C ASN A 208 16.65 -6.23 8.32
N VAL A 209 15.37 -6.12 8.70
CA VAL A 209 14.80 -4.90 9.23
C VAL A 209 14.31 -5.18 10.64
N SER A 210 14.70 -4.32 11.57
CA SER A 210 14.24 -4.33 12.95
C SER A 210 13.44 -3.05 13.21
N GLY A 211 12.31 -3.16 13.89
CA GLY A 211 11.56 -1.97 14.28
C GLY A 211 10.49 -2.24 15.32
N TYR A 212 9.93 -1.17 15.85
CA TYR A 212 8.81 -1.21 16.78
C TYR A 212 7.50 -0.90 16.07
N GLU A 213 6.51 -1.71 16.40
CA GLU A 213 5.10 -1.38 16.22
C GLU A 213 4.53 -0.98 17.58
N CYS A 214 3.88 0.18 17.63
CA CYS A 214 3.38 0.74 18.87
C CYS A 214 1.87 0.93 18.84
N SER A 215 1.30 0.91 20.03
CA SER A 215 -0.09 1.25 20.33
C SER A 215 -0.13 2.11 21.60
N CYS A 216 -1.15 2.94 21.75
CA CYS A 216 -1.38 3.60 23.02
C CYS A 216 -1.73 2.59 24.10
N SER A 217 -1.16 2.78 25.30
CA SER A 217 -1.47 1.94 26.46
C SER A 217 -2.93 2.09 26.88
N ASN A 218 -3.45 1.11 27.62
CA ASN A 218 -4.82 1.18 28.15
C ASN A 218 -5.07 2.49 28.92
N GLY A 219 -6.14 3.21 28.56
CA GLY A 219 -6.48 4.52 29.13
C GLY A 219 -5.88 5.72 28.39
N TYR A 220 -5.11 5.48 27.34
CA TYR A 220 -4.60 6.50 26.42
C TYR A 220 -5.16 6.31 25.02
N GLU A 221 -5.33 7.41 24.31
CA GLU A 221 -5.87 7.48 22.95
C GLU A 221 -4.97 8.34 22.06
N GLY A 222 -5.18 8.21 20.74
CA GLY A 222 -4.44 8.94 19.72
C GLY A 222 -3.51 8.02 18.91
N ASN A 223 -2.66 8.64 18.09
CA ASN A 223 -1.70 7.89 17.28
C ASN A 223 -0.38 7.75 18.06
N PRO A 224 0.12 6.52 18.28
CA PRO A 224 1.30 6.27 19.11
C PRO A 224 2.61 6.80 18.51
N TYR A 225 2.62 7.20 17.24
CA TYR A 225 3.79 7.84 16.63
C TYR A 225 3.70 9.36 16.73
N LEU A 226 2.52 9.93 16.93
CA LEU A 226 2.31 11.36 17.17
C LEU A 226 2.30 11.72 18.67
N GLY A 227 2.04 10.74 19.52
CA GLY A 227 1.89 10.91 20.96
C GLY A 227 0.53 10.40 21.44
N CYS A 228 0.54 9.67 22.55
CA CYS A 228 -0.67 9.19 23.19
C CYS A 228 -1.10 10.16 24.29
N THR A 229 -2.38 10.51 24.34
CA THR A 229 -2.96 11.39 25.35
C THR A 229 -3.91 10.60 26.25
N GLY A 230 -3.74 10.74 27.56
CA GLY A 230 -4.59 10.07 28.54
C GLY A 230 -5.87 10.85 28.80
N ASN A 231 -6.95 10.15 29.12
CA ASN A 231 -8.13 10.75 29.75
C ASN A 231 -7.83 11.00 31.25
N LEU A 232 -6.90 11.92 31.55
CA LEU A 232 -6.63 12.35 32.92
C LEU A 232 -7.30 13.69 33.18
N VAL A 233 -8.33 13.67 34.03
CA VAL A 233 -8.80 14.85 34.76
C VAL A 233 -7.57 15.54 35.35
N SER A 234 -7.31 16.76 34.87
CA SER A 234 -6.29 17.72 35.28
C SER A 234 -5.36 17.30 36.43
N ARG A 235 -4.11 16.98 36.09
CA ARG A 235 -2.98 17.28 36.98
C ARG A 235 -1.81 17.83 36.17
N SER A 236 -1.38 19.02 36.58
CA SER A 236 -0.43 19.85 35.86
C SER A 236 0.99 19.29 35.87
N SER A 237 1.73 19.70 34.83
CA SER A 237 3.20 19.86 34.76
C SER A 237 3.98 18.53 34.62
N THR A 238 4.95 18.34 33.72
CA THR A 238 5.85 19.23 32.97
C THR A 238 6.37 18.47 31.73
N GLY A 239 6.62 19.18 30.63
CA GLY A 239 7.50 18.75 29.54
C GLY A 239 6.98 17.63 28.63
N LEU A 240 6.21 17.99 27.60
CA LEU A 240 6.00 17.12 26.43
C LEU A 240 7.37 16.75 25.84
N PRO A 241 7.69 15.45 25.64
CA PRO A 241 8.83 15.06 24.83
C PRO A 241 8.70 15.69 23.45
N ARG A 242 9.75 16.35 22.96
CA ARG A 242 9.79 16.77 21.55
C ARG A 242 9.87 15.51 20.70
N TYR A 243 8.74 15.05 20.21
CA TYR A 243 8.67 13.97 19.25
C TYR A 243 9.23 14.44 17.90
N PRO A 244 9.98 13.60 17.18
CA PRO A 244 10.52 13.96 15.87
C PRO A 244 9.44 14.17 14.79
N PHE A 245 8.18 13.88 15.05
CA PHE A 245 7.10 14.08 14.08
C PHE A 245 6.65 15.54 14.04
N GLN A 246 7.13 16.29 13.05
CA GLN A 246 6.52 17.55 12.65
C GLN A 246 5.47 17.30 11.58
N MET A 247 4.19 17.26 11.97
CA MET A 247 3.14 17.76 11.08
C MET A 247 3.35 19.27 11.00
N SER A 248 4.00 19.73 9.94
CA SER A 248 4.03 21.16 9.65
C SER A 248 2.93 21.45 8.65
N GLU A 249 1.91 22.17 9.07
CA GLU A 249 1.12 22.97 8.15
C GLU A 249 2.08 23.99 7.53
N SER A 250 2.24 23.93 6.22
CA SER A 250 2.97 24.96 5.47
C SER A 250 1.88 25.88 4.94
N ILE A 251 1.73 27.04 5.58
CA ILE A 251 0.89 28.14 5.11
C ILE A 251 1.59 28.81 3.92
#